data_AF-A0AAN9H111-F1
#
_entry.id   AF-A0AAN9H111-F1
#
_cell.length_a   1.000
_cell.length_b   1.000
_cell.length_c   1.000
_cell.angle_alpha   90.00
_cell.angle_beta   90.00
_cell.angle_gamma   90.00
#
_symmetry.space_group_name_H-M   'P 1'
#
loop_
_entity.id
_entity.type
_entity.pdbx_description
1 polymer ?
#
loop_
_entity_poly.entity_id
_entity_poly.type
_entity_poly.pdbx_seq_one_letter_code
_entity_poly.pdbx_strand_id
1 'polypeptide(L)'
;MSCVSESSHLNKFLRQRYLSLPQGDFCQVTYIWINGCGLDLCSKTRTMDSEPKVIADIPEWDFCQRGTFAEMLLAPVYMFRDPFLLDPNKLVLCEVLKQTREPADLNHRNSCNKIMKMVKDLHPWFGMEQEYTLLGVDGHPYGWPKLGYPKPQGLYYCSVGADRAFGRDIVDCHYKACLYAGIKICGTNAEVMPSQWEFQVGPCEGIEMGDHLWMARFLLHRVCEDFGVVATLDPKPMTGDWNGAGCHINVSTMQMREEGGIEHIEKAIEKLSKRHAEHIQVYDPHGGEDNKRRLSGFHPFSSITDFSAGVANRRASVRIPLHVAQKKCGYFEDRRPSANCDPYAVTCAMARTCMLEEEEELK
;
A
#
# COMPACT_ATOMS: atom_id res chain seq x y z
N MET A 1 11.76 -16.74 21.20
CA MET A 1 11.04 -16.55 19.92
C MET A 1 9.80 -15.73 20.21
N SER A 2 9.56 -14.70 19.40
CA SER A 2 8.31 -13.93 19.35
C SER A 2 7.12 -14.87 19.25
N CYS A 3 6.00 -14.50 19.88
CA CYS A 3 4.81 -15.35 19.85
C CYS A 3 4.24 -15.39 18.41
N VAL A 4 4.10 -16.58 17.84
CA VAL A 4 3.35 -16.79 16.58
C VAL A 4 1.92 -17.21 16.92
N SER A 5 0.99 -17.03 16.01
CA SER A 5 -0.42 -17.40 16.23
C SER A 5 -0.59 -18.91 16.43
N GLU A 6 -1.55 -19.33 17.26
CA GLU A 6 -1.92 -20.75 17.41
C GLU A 6 -2.25 -21.44 16.08
N SER A 7 -2.91 -20.74 15.16
CA SER A 7 -3.28 -21.26 13.83
C SER A 7 -2.09 -21.59 12.93
N SER A 8 -0.90 -21.02 13.19
CA SER A 8 0.31 -21.37 12.43
C SER A 8 0.90 -22.72 12.86
N HIS A 9 0.53 -23.22 14.05
CA HIS A 9 0.89 -24.55 14.53
C HIS A 9 0.00 -25.67 13.96
N LEU A 10 -1.13 -25.33 13.33
CA LEU A 10 -1.95 -26.32 12.61
C LEU A 10 -1.14 -26.97 11.48
N ASN A 11 -1.39 -28.26 11.26
CA ASN A 11 -0.65 -29.03 10.25
C ASN A 11 -0.94 -28.52 8.83
N LYS A 12 0.01 -27.81 8.24
CA LYS A 12 -0.13 -27.23 6.89
C LYS A 12 -0.15 -28.28 5.77
N PHE A 13 0.46 -29.47 5.98
CA PHE A 13 0.34 -30.59 5.03
C PHE A 13 -1.08 -31.14 4.98
N LEU A 14 -1.78 -31.17 6.12
CA LEU A 14 -3.18 -31.56 6.16
C LEU A 14 -4.05 -30.59 5.36
N ARG A 15 -3.83 -29.27 5.50
CA ARG A 15 -4.50 -28.25 4.67
C ARG A 15 -4.21 -28.46 3.19
N GLN A 16 -2.95 -28.67 2.83
CA GLN A 16 -2.54 -28.86 1.43
C GLN A 16 -3.23 -30.05 0.77
N ARG A 17 -3.46 -31.15 1.49
CA ARG A 17 -4.19 -32.32 1.00
C ARG A 17 -5.60 -31.97 0.49
N TYR A 18 -6.29 -31.03 1.15
CA TYR A 18 -7.63 -30.60 0.74
C TYR A 18 -7.57 -29.58 -0.40
N LEU A 19 -6.59 -28.67 -0.38
CA LEU A 19 -6.39 -27.69 -1.46
C LEU A 19 -5.95 -28.34 -2.77
N SER A 20 -5.39 -29.56 -2.75
CA SER A 20 -5.02 -30.29 -3.96
C SER A 20 -6.16 -31.14 -4.55
N LEU A 21 -7.37 -31.10 -3.97
CA LEU A 21 -8.52 -31.77 -4.56
C LEU A 21 -8.94 -31.05 -5.86
N PRO A 22 -9.34 -31.79 -6.91
CA PRO A 22 -9.90 -31.16 -8.11
C PRO A 22 -11.21 -30.44 -7.74
N GLN A 23 -11.28 -29.14 -8.01
CA GLN A 23 -12.45 -28.32 -7.67
C GLN A 23 -13.61 -28.41 -8.69
N GLY A 24 -13.39 -29.07 -9.83
CA GLY A 24 -14.36 -29.15 -10.92
C GLY A 24 -14.49 -27.83 -11.68
N ASP A 25 -15.67 -27.56 -12.23
CA ASP A 25 -15.94 -26.37 -13.06
C ASP A 25 -16.25 -25.10 -12.25
N PHE A 26 -16.47 -25.25 -10.94
CA PHE A 26 -16.78 -24.14 -10.05
C PHE A 26 -15.56 -23.25 -9.80
N CYS A 27 -15.82 -21.98 -9.53
CA CYS A 27 -14.82 -20.98 -9.20
C CYS A 27 -15.14 -20.32 -7.86
N GLN A 28 -14.14 -20.14 -7.00
CA GLN A 28 -14.24 -19.34 -5.78
C GLN A 28 -13.85 -17.90 -6.10
N VAL A 29 -14.72 -16.95 -5.73
CA VAL A 29 -14.49 -15.52 -5.91
C VAL A 29 -14.54 -14.82 -4.56
N THR A 30 -13.38 -14.33 -4.13
CA THR A 30 -13.17 -13.66 -2.85
C THR A 30 -13.26 -12.15 -3.03
N TYR A 31 -14.30 -11.55 -2.47
CA TYR A 31 -14.56 -10.12 -2.48
C TYR A 31 -13.76 -9.49 -1.35
N ILE A 32 -13.06 -8.40 -1.64
CA ILE A 32 -12.18 -7.68 -0.71
C ILE A 32 -12.56 -6.21 -0.72
N TRP A 33 -12.66 -5.61 0.46
CA TRP A 33 -13.00 -4.20 0.60
C TRP A 33 -12.33 -3.59 1.83
N ILE A 34 -12.22 -2.27 1.83
CA ILE A 34 -11.71 -1.49 2.96
C ILE A 34 -12.86 -1.29 3.94
N ASN A 35 -12.62 -1.58 5.22
CA ASN A 35 -13.65 -1.48 6.26
C ASN A 35 -13.93 -0.01 6.65
N GLY A 36 -14.85 0.17 7.60
CA GLY A 36 -15.25 1.50 8.08
C GLY A 36 -14.22 2.26 8.91
N CYS A 37 -13.02 1.71 9.19
CA CYS A 37 -11.93 2.48 9.80
C CYS A 37 -10.93 3.01 8.77
N GLY A 38 -11.05 2.62 7.49
CA GLY A 38 -10.17 3.09 6.41
C GLY A 38 -8.77 2.47 6.41
N LEU A 39 -8.51 1.53 7.33
CA LEU A 39 -7.21 0.89 7.51
C LEU A 39 -7.26 -0.61 7.21
N ASP A 40 -8.26 -1.32 7.75
CA ASP A 40 -8.28 -2.78 7.63
C ASP A 40 -9.04 -3.24 6.40
N LEU A 41 -8.57 -4.34 5.83
CA LEU A 41 -9.23 -5.05 4.75
C LEU A 41 -10.13 -6.14 5.32
N CYS A 42 -11.33 -6.26 4.75
CA CYS A 42 -12.25 -7.35 4.99
C CYS A 42 -12.37 -8.19 3.72
N SER A 43 -12.71 -9.48 3.87
CA SER A 43 -12.99 -10.32 2.72
C SER A 43 -14.02 -11.41 3.02
N LYS A 44 -14.71 -11.87 1.96
CA LYS A 44 -15.58 -13.05 1.99
C LYS A 44 -15.68 -13.68 0.60
N THR A 45 -16.00 -14.96 0.54
CA THR A 45 -15.93 -15.75 -0.71
C THR A 45 -17.29 -16.30 -1.10
N ARG A 46 -17.64 -16.19 -2.39
CA ARG A 46 -18.78 -16.91 -3.01
C ARG A 46 -18.30 -17.91 -4.03
N THR A 47 -19.14 -18.90 -4.29
CA THR A 47 -18.99 -19.81 -5.43
C THR A 47 -19.64 -19.19 -6.67
N MET A 48 -19.00 -19.38 -7.82
CA MET A 48 -19.53 -19.11 -9.16
C MET A 48 -19.51 -20.42 -9.97
N ASP A 49 -20.48 -20.57 -10.86
CA ASP A 49 -20.63 -21.79 -11.70
C ASP A 49 -19.57 -21.90 -12.79
N SER A 50 -18.88 -20.80 -13.10
CA SER A 50 -17.78 -20.75 -14.07
C SER A 50 -16.79 -19.65 -13.71
N GLU A 51 -15.57 -19.74 -14.26
CA GLU A 51 -14.55 -18.69 -14.12
C GLU A 51 -15.00 -17.37 -14.79
N PRO A 52 -15.11 -16.25 -14.05
CA PRO A 52 -15.42 -14.95 -14.65
C PRO A 52 -14.26 -14.49 -15.55
N LYS A 53 -14.58 -13.95 -16.72
CA LYS A 53 -13.60 -13.49 -17.71
C LYS A 53 -13.41 -11.98 -17.65
N VAL A 54 -14.46 -11.25 -17.29
CA VAL A 54 -14.43 -9.80 -17.11
C VAL A 54 -15.07 -9.40 -15.78
N ILE A 55 -14.77 -8.19 -15.29
CA ILE A 55 -15.31 -7.68 -14.03
C ILE A 55 -16.85 -7.65 -14.02
N ALA A 56 -17.48 -7.44 -15.18
CA ALA A 56 -18.93 -7.39 -15.34
C ALA A 56 -19.61 -8.76 -15.14
N ASP A 57 -18.86 -9.87 -15.22
CA ASP A 57 -19.39 -11.21 -14.93
C ASP A 57 -19.59 -11.42 -13.42
N ILE A 58 -18.93 -10.59 -12.59
CA ILE A 58 -18.94 -10.72 -11.15
C ILE A 58 -20.12 -9.91 -10.60
N PRO A 59 -21.11 -10.54 -9.95
CA PRO A 59 -22.28 -9.84 -9.42
C PRO A 59 -21.92 -8.93 -8.24
N GLU A 60 -22.73 -7.89 -8.02
CA GLU A 60 -22.70 -7.15 -6.75
C GLU A 60 -23.01 -8.10 -5.58
N TRP A 61 -22.53 -7.72 -4.39
CA TRP A 61 -22.84 -8.43 -3.16
C TRP A 61 -23.06 -7.45 -2.02
N ASP A 62 -23.46 -7.92 -0.85
CA ASP A 62 -23.76 -7.10 0.32
C ASP A 62 -22.84 -7.48 1.49
N PHE A 63 -22.81 -6.71 2.56
CA PHE A 63 -22.32 -7.16 3.87
C PHE A 63 -22.93 -6.34 4.99
N CYS A 64 -22.86 -6.87 6.21
CA CYS A 64 -23.28 -6.17 7.41
C CYS A 64 -22.11 -5.38 7.99
N GLN A 65 -22.23 -4.04 8.06
CA GLN A 65 -21.23 -3.19 8.67
C GLN A 65 -21.12 -3.47 10.17
N ARG A 66 -19.90 -3.71 10.66
CA ARG A 66 -19.65 -3.93 12.08
C ARG A 66 -20.07 -2.69 12.89
N GLY A 67 -20.74 -2.91 14.01
CA GLY A 67 -21.15 -1.87 14.97
C GLY A 67 -22.51 -1.24 14.67
N THR A 68 -22.80 -0.91 13.41
CA THR A 68 -24.09 -0.29 13.01
C THR A 68 -25.13 -1.31 12.54
N PHE A 69 -24.69 -2.52 12.16
CA PHE A 69 -25.49 -3.56 11.51
C PHE A 69 -26.18 -3.12 10.20
N ALA A 70 -25.75 -1.99 9.63
CA ALA A 70 -26.26 -1.51 8.35
C ALA A 70 -25.80 -2.44 7.22
N GLU A 71 -26.70 -2.78 6.32
CA GLU A 71 -26.37 -3.50 5.10
C GLU A 71 -25.72 -2.54 4.09
N MET A 72 -24.56 -2.92 3.59
CA MET A 72 -23.76 -2.14 2.65
C MET A 72 -23.53 -2.98 1.39
N LEU A 73 -23.40 -2.33 0.25
CA LEU A 73 -23.19 -2.99 -1.04
C LEU A 73 -21.70 -3.01 -1.41
N LEU A 74 -21.28 -4.09 -2.03
CA LEU A 74 -19.96 -4.34 -2.61
C LEU A 74 -20.09 -4.32 -4.13
N ALA A 75 -19.50 -3.29 -4.75
CA ALA A 75 -19.42 -3.15 -6.19
C ALA A 75 -18.02 -3.60 -6.67
N PRO A 76 -17.91 -4.70 -7.44
CA PRO A 76 -16.64 -5.15 -8.02
C PRO A 76 -15.99 -4.07 -8.89
N VAL A 77 -14.70 -3.80 -8.70
CA VAL A 77 -13.98 -2.76 -9.45
C VAL A 77 -12.67 -3.23 -10.08
N TYR A 78 -12.01 -4.25 -9.52
CA TYR A 78 -10.81 -4.82 -10.11
C TYR A 78 -10.70 -6.30 -9.75
N MET A 79 -10.27 -7.14 -10.69
CA MET A 79 -10.15 -8.59 -10.53
C MET A 79 -8.69 -9.04 -10.67
N PHE A 80 -8.25 -9.89 -9.75
CA PHE A 80 -6.93 -10.51 -9.71
C PHE A 80 -7.06 -12.03 -9.65
N ARG A 81 -5.99 -12.74 -10.01
CA ARG A 81 -5.88 -14.19 -9.76
C ARG A 81 -5.66 -14.44 -8.27
N ASP A 82 -6.20 -15.53 -7.74
CA ASP A 82 -6.03 -15.89 -6.33
C ASP A 82 -4.74 -16.73 -6.14
N PRO A 83 -3.69 -16.22 -5.47
CA PRO A 83 -2.45 -16.98 -5.24
C PRO A 83 -2.57 -18.02 -4.11
N PHE A 84 -3.65 -18.02 -3.33
CA PHE A 84 -3.87 -18.94 -2.22
C PHE A 84 -4.71 -20.15 -2.63
N LEU A 85 -5.65 -19.94 -3.57
CA LEU A 85 -6.54 -20.97 -4.10
C LEU A 85 -6.20 -21.37 -5.54
N LEU A 86 -5.29 -20.63 -6.20
CA LEU A 86 -4.87 -20.82 -7.60
C LEU A 86 -6.01 -20.65 -8.60
N ASP A 87 -5.69 -20.70 -9.90
CA ASP A 87 -6.70 -20.62 -10.95
C ASP A 87 -7.59 -21.88 -10.91
N PRO A 88 -8.90 -21.75 -11.21
CA PRO A 88 -9.58 -20.59 -11.78
C PRO A 88 -10.03 -19.50 -10.78
N ASN A 89 -9.71 -19.62 -9.49
CA ASN A 89 -10.24 -18.75 -8.43
C ASN A 89 -9.73 -17.30 -8.53
N LYS A 90 -10.55 -16.35 -8.05
CA LYS A 90 -10.32 -14.90 -8.20
C LYS A 90 -10.39 -14.14 -6.88
N LEU A 91 -9.57 -13.10 -6.80
CA LEU A 91 -9.70 -12.03 -5.81
C LEU A 91 -10.33 -10.81 -6.48
N VAL A 92 -11.28 -10.17 -5.83
CA VAL A 92 -12.05 -9.04 -6.39
C VAL A 92 -12.03 -7.89 -5.41
N LEU A 93 -11.34 -6.81 -5.77
CA LEU A 93 -11.41 -5.56 -5.04
C LEU A 93 -12.76 -4.90 -5.31
N CYS A 94 -13.39 -4.40 -4.25
CA CYS A 94 -14.72 -3.80 -4.29
C CYS A 94 -14.71 -2.38 -3.73
N GLU A 95 -15.53 -1.52 -4.34
CA GLU A 95 -16.02 -0.30 -3.70
C GLU A 95 -17.16 -0.62 -2.74
N VAL A 96 -17.26 0.18 -1.67
CA VAL A 96 -18.35 0.08 -0.71
C VAL A 96 -19.36 1.19 -0.97
N LEU A 97 -20.63 0.81 -1.14
CA LEU A 97 -21.75 1.72 -1.33
C LEU A 97 -22.77 1.55 -0.19
N LYS A 98 -23.46 2.63 0.14
CA LYS A 98 -24.66 2.61 1.01
C LYS A 98 -25.83 1.96 0.26
N GLN A 99 -26.91 1.63 0.96
CA GLN A 99 -28.14 1.12 0.33
C GLN A 99 -28.73 2.09 -0.71
N THR A 100 -28.50 3.40 -0.53
CA THR A 100 -28.85 4.46 -1.48
C THR A 100 -28.01 4.43 -2.77
N ARG A 101 -27.06 3.51 -2.90
CA ARG A 101 -26.01 3.43 -3.94
C ARG A 101 -25.03 4.60 -3.95
N GLU A 102 -25.06 5.44 -2.93
CA GLU A 102 -24.04 6.46 -2.71
C GLU A 102 -22.76 5.82 -2.16
N PRO A 103 -21.56 6.37 -2.47
CA PRO A 103 -20.31 5.91 -1.87
C PRO A 103 -20.36 5.97 -0.33
N ALA A 104 -19.78 4.96 0.32
CA ALA A 104 -19.52 5.02 1.76
C ALA A 104 -18.55 6.17 2.09
N ASP A 105 -18.57 6.65 3.34
CA ASP A 105 -17.82 7.85 3.73
C ASP A 105 -16.30 7.71 3.49
N LEU A 106 -15.76 6.49 3.67
CA LEU A 106 -14.35 6.17 3.43
C LEU A 106 -14.12 5.48 2.07
N ASN A 107 -15.05 5.57 1.13
CA ASN A 107 -14.82 5.16 -0.25
C ASN A 107 -14.05 6.26 -1.01
N HIS A 108 -12.79 6.44 -0.65
CA HIS A 108 -11.89 7.40 -1.31
C HIS A 108 -11.57 7.02 -2.76
N ARG A 109 -11.74 5.75 -3.13
CA ARG A 109 -11.59 5.29 -4.52
C ARG A 109 -12.54 6.04 -5.46
N ASN A 110 -13.79 6.22 -5.05
CA ASN A 110 -14.79 6.88 -5.89
C ASN A 110 -14.40 8.32 -6.26
N SER A 111 -13.97 9.11 -5.26
CA SER A 111 -13.53 10.50 -5.47
C SER A 111 -12.21 10.56 -6.24
N CYS A 112 -11.25 9.69 -5.92
CA CYS A 112 -9.98 9.58 -6.64
C CYS A 112 -10.21 9.25 -8.13
N ASN A 113 -11.08 8.29 -8.44
CA ASN A 113 -11.38 7.88 -9.82
C ASN A 113 -11.98 9.02 -10.66
N LYS A 114 -12.76 9.93 -10.06
CA LYS A 114 -13.26 11.13 -10.75
C LYS A 114 -12.10 12.06 -11.15
N ILE A 115 -11.18 12.33 -10.23
CA ILE A 115 -10.01 13.16 -10.50
C ILE A 115 -9.09 12.52 -11.54
N MET A 116 -8.80 11.22 -11.41
CA MET A 116 -7.95 10.51 -12.37
C MET A 116 -8.52 10.50 -13.79
N LYS A 117 -9.85 10.55 -13.95
CA LYS A 117 -10.49 10.72 -15.26
C LYS A 117 -10.30 12.12 -15.84
N MET A 118 -10.28 13.16 -15.00
CA MET A 118 -10.06 14.54 -15.44
C MET A 118 -8.63 14.74 -15.95
N VAL A 119 -7.64 14.14 -15.28
CA VAL A 119 -6.22 14.26 -15.64
C VAL A 119 -5.71 13.14 -16.55
N LYS A 120 -6.61 12.38 -17.17
CA LYS A 120 -6.26 11.16 -17.93
C LYS A 120 -5.27 11.46 -19.07
N ASP A 121 -5.44 12.58 -19.76
CA ASP A 121 -4.60 12.96 -20.91
C ASP A 121 -3.15 13.29 -20.52
N LEU A 122 -2.89 13.53 -19.23
CA LEU A 122 -1.54 13.73 -18.71
C LEU A 122 -0.80 12.40 -18.45
N HIS A 123 -1.48 11.26 -18.59
CA HIS A 123 -0.97 9.91 -18.31
C HIS A 123 -0.18 9.82 -16.98
N PRO A 124 -0.86 10.10 -15.85
CA PRO A 124 -0.22 10.16 -14.54
C PRO A 124 0.23 8.77 -14.10
N TRP A 125 1.53 8.61 -13.86
CA TRP A 125 2.11 7.38 -13.31
C TRP A 125 2.54 7.59 -11.88
N PHE A 126 2.20 6.58 -11.07
CA PHE A 126 2.56 6.51 -9.67
C PHE A 126 3.33 5.22 -9.39
N GLY A 127 4.25 5.26 -8.43
CA GLY A 127 4.83 4.08 -7.81
C GLY A 127 4.95 4.30 -6.31
N MET A 128 4.58 3.31 -5.49
CA MET A 128 4.58 3.44 -4.03
C MET A 128 5.50 2.42 -3.38
N GLU A 129 6.29 2.89 -2.42
CA GLU A 129 7.28 2.15 -1.65
C GLU A 129 6.69 1.81 -0.28
N GLN A 130 6.03 0.66 -0.16
CA GLN A 130 5.36 0.27 1.08
C GLN A 130 6.34 -0.35 2.06
N GLU A 131 6.69 0.41 3.10
CA GLU A 131 7.41 -0.12 4.25
C GLU A 131 6.43 -0.75 5.25
N TYR A 132 6.86 -1.80 5.95
CA TYR A 132 6.08 -2.47 7.00
C TYR A 132 7.02 -3.18 7.97
N THR A 133 6.51 -3.49 9.18
CA THR A 133 7.26 -4.23 10.18
C THR A 133 6.54 -5.52 10.56
N LEU A 134 7.30 -6.62 10.64
CA LEU A 134 6.80 -7.91 11.11
C LEU A 134 6.83 -7.95 12.64
N LEU A 135 5.70 -8.30 13.24
CA LEU A 135 5.52 -8.49 14.68
C LEU A 135 5.08 -9.93 14.98
N GLY A 136 5.37 -10.40 16.20
CA GLY A 136 4.62 -11.49 16.80
C GLY A 136 3.19 -11.07 17.14
N VAL A 137 2.34 -12.03 17.47
CA VAL A 137 0.97 -11.76 17.95
C VAL A 137 0.94 -11.10 19.33
N ASP A 138 2.07 -11.09 20.03
CA ASP A 138 2.30 -10.34 21.27
C ASP A 138 2.60 -8.84 21.02
N GLY A 139 2.65 -8.41 19.76
CA GLY A 139 2.98 -7.04 19.37
C GLY A 139 4.48 -6.72 19.39
N HIS A 140 5.33 -7.67 19.78
CA HIS A 140 6.79 -7.47 19.79
C HIS A 140 7.38 -7.75 18.40
N PRO A 141 8.37 -6.99 17.90
CA PRO A 141 8.93 -7.24 16.59
C PRO A 141 9.45 -8.67 16.42
N TYR A 142 9.11 -9.28 15.28
CA TYR A 142 9.39 -10.69 15.00
C TYR A 142 10.89 -10.97 15.06
N GLY A 143 11.31 -12.05 15.72
CA GLY A 143 12.73 -12.42 15.81
C GLY A 143 13.58 -11.57 16.78
N TRP A 144 13.01 -10.55 17.43
CA TRP A 144 13.73 -9.80 18.45
C TRP A 144 13.88 -10.59 19.76
N PRO A 145 14.87 -10.26 20.62
CA PRO A 145 14.97 -10.81 21.97
C PRO A 145 13.71 -10.53 22.78
N LYS A 146 13.19 -11.53 23.53
CA LYS A 146 11.95 -11.40 24.32
C LYS A 146 12.01 -10.29 25.38
N LEU A 147 13.18 -10.10 25.98
CA LEU A 147 13.43 -9.15 27.05
C LEU A 147 14.60 -8.23 26.66
N GLY A 148 14.46 -7.52 25.54
CA GLY A 148 15.47 -6.56 25.11
C GLY A 148 15.37 -6.17 23.65
N TYR A 149 16.48 -5.62 23.17
CA TYR A 149 16.63 -5.08 21.82
C TYR A 149 17.70 -5.87 21.06
N PRO A 150 17.61 -5.95 19.73
CA PRO A 150 18.71 -6.43 18.90
C PRO A 150 19.87 -5.43 18.89
N LYS A 151 20.92 -5.71 18.14
CA LYS A 151 22.05 -4.77 17.95
C LYS A 151 21.54 -3.45 17.34
N PRO A 152 22.25 -2.33 17.53
CA PRO A 152 21.90 -1.05 16.90
C PRO A 152 21.74 -1.15 15.38
N GLN A 153 20.94 -0.26 14.81
CA GLN A 153 20.68 -0.19 13.37
C GLN A 153 21.99 0.00 12.56
N GLY A 154 22.03 -0.54 11.34
CA GLY A 154 23.17 -0.41 10.41
C GLY A 154 23.53 -1.70 9.70
N LEU A 155 23.34 -2.87 10.33
CA LEU A 155 23.65 -4.17 9.74
C LEU A 155 22.48 -4.81 8.97
N TYR A 156 21.27 -4.22 9.05
CA TYR A 156 20.02 -4.86 8.63
C TYR A 156 19.56 -4.48 7.22
N TYR A 157 19.79 -3.23 6.81
CA TYR A 157 19.41 -2.73 5.49
C TYR A 157 20.04 -3.55 4.37
N CYS A 158 19.21 -4.07 3.46
CA CYS A 158 19.63 -4.94 2.35
C CYS A 158 20.53 -6.12 2.76
N SER A 159 20.38 -6.61 4.00
CA SER A 159 21.27 -7.61 4.57
C SER A 159 20.96 -9.04 4.12
N VAL A 160 21.92 -9.94 4.32
CA VAL A 160 21.79 -11.39 4.18
C VAL A 160 22.44 -12.05 5.41
N GLY A 161 21.82 -13.13 5.91
CA GLY A 161 22.29 -13.84 7.11
C GLY A 161 21.20 -13.96 8.18
N ALA A 162 21.25 -15.06 8.92
CA ALA A 162 20.26 -15.40 9.94
C ALA A 162 20.26 -14.44 11.15
N ASP A 163 21.35 -13.70 11.37
CA ASP A 163 21.52 -12.70 12.42
C ASP A 163 21.10 -11.28 11.98
N ARG A 164 20.59 -11.13 10.74
CA ARG A 164 20.30 -9.81 10.15
C ARG A 164 18.91 -9.74 9.49
N ALA A 165 18.54 -10.73 8.70
CA ALA A 165 17.32 -10.69 7.88
C ALA A 165 16.22 -11.57 8.46
N PHE A 166 15.38 -11.00 9.32
CA PHE A 166 14.31 -11.74 10.01
C PHE A 166 13.02 -11.75 9.18
N GLY A 167 12.48 -12.95 8.89
CA GLY A 167 11.19 -13.11 8.22
C GLY A 167 11.23 -13.07 6.69
N ARG A 168 12.39 -13.33 6.06
CA ARG A 168 12.52 -13.31 4.58
C ARG A 168 11.54 -14.25 3.88
N ASP A 169 11.19 -15.39 4.47
CA ASP A 169 10.22 -16.32 3.88
C ASP A 169 8.88 -15.65 3.55
N ILE A 170 8.42 -14.73 4.40
CA ILE A 170 7.18 -13.97 4.19
C ILE A 170 7.33 -13.03 2.99
N VAL A 171 8.48 -12.38 2.86
CA VAL A 171 8.80 -11.43 1.78
C VAL A 171 8.82 -12.17 0.45
N ASP A 172 9.55 -13.29 0.38
CA ASP A 172 9.69 -14.07 -0.85
C ASP A 172 8.36 -14.70 -1.28
N CYS A 173 7.56 -15.19 -0.31
CA CYS A 173 6.23 -15.73 -0.58
C CYS A 173 5.25 -14.63 -1.02
N HIS A 174 5.26 -13.47 -0.38
CA HIS A 174 4.45 -12.30 -0.75
C HIS A 174 4.79 -11.81 -2.15
N TYR A 175 6.09 -11.72 -2.48
CA TYR A 175 6.55 -11.34 -3.80
C TYR A 175 5.97 -12.27 -4.87
N LYS A 176 6.12 -13.59 -4.65
CA LYS A 176 5.61 -14.59 -5.59
C LYS A 176 4.09 -14.58 -5.70
N ALA A 177 3.38 -14.36 -4.59
CA ALA A 177 1.94 -14.21 -4.57
C ALA A 177 1.49 -12.99 -5.39
N CYS A 178 2.17 -11.85 -5.24
CA CYS A 178 1.93 -10.64 -6.01
C CYS A 178 2.12 -10.89 -7.52
N LEU A 179 3.25 -11.51 -7.91
CA LEU A 179 3.52 -11.85 -9.31
C LEU A 179 2.44 -12.76 -9.89
N TYR A 180 2.03 -13.80 -9.16
CA TYR A 180 0.98 -14.72 -9.60
C TYR A 180 -0.37 -13.99 -9.76
N ALA A 181 -0.74 -13.17 -8.79
CA ALA A 181 -1.99 -12.42 -8.79
C ALA A 181 -2.09 -11.40 -9.94
N GLY A 182 -0.95 -10.99 -10.50
CA GLY A 182 -0.86 -9.92 -11.50
C GLY A 182 -0.68 -8.53 -10.88
N ILE A 183 -0.24 -8.46 -9.62
CA ILE A 183 0.12 -7.19 -8.99
C ILE A 183 1.39 -6.66 -9.66
N LYS A 184 1.42 -5.36 -9.98
CA LYS A 184 2.58 -4.63 -10.53
C LYS A 184 3.65 -4.40 -9.46
N ILE A 185 4.06 -5.46 -8.76
CA ILE A 185 5.20 -5.42 -7.83
C ILE A 185 6.50 -5.28 -8.64
N CYS A 186 7.37 -4.36 -8.25
CA CYS A 186 8.60 -4.05 -8.99
C CYS A 186 9.89 -4.28 -8.19
N GLY A 187 9.80 -4.51 -6.88
CA GLY A 187 10.97 -4.79 -6.05
C GLY A 187 10.63 -4.99 -4.58
N THR A 188 11.66 -5.35 -3.82
CA THR A 188 11.64 -5.48 -2.36
C THR A 188 13.04 -5.27 -1.78
N ASN A 189 13.12 -4.82 -0.52
CA ASN A 189 14.37 -4.81 0.25
C ASN A 189 14.10 -5.01 1.74
N ALA A 190 15.12 -5.49 2.46
CA ALA A 190 15.15 -5.39 3.92
C ALA A 190 15.40 -3.92 4.30
N GLU A 191 14.60 -3.39 5.21
CA GLU A 191 14.72 -2.01 5.66
C GLU A 191 15.70 -1.87 6.83
N VAL A 192 15.90 -0.64 7.29
CA VAL A 192 16.92 -0.30 8.30
C VAL A 192 16.64 -0.92 9.67
N MET A 193 15.38 -0.98 10.11
CA MET A 193 15.01 -1.62 11.37
C MET A 193 14.96 -3.15 11.18
N PRO A 194 15.52 -3.95 12.09
CA PRO A 194 15.39 -5.41 11.99
C PRO A 194 13.91 -5.82 12.05
N SER A 195 13.53 -6.72 11.15
CA SER A 195 12.14 -7.16 10.89
C SER A 195 11.27 -6.16 10.13
N GLN A 196 11.84 -5.03 9.72
CA GLN A 196 11.23 -4.09 8.78
C GLN A 196 11.62 -4.45 7.35
N TRP A 197 10.66 -4.33 6.44
CA TRP A 197 10.81 -4.67 5.04
C TRP A 197 10.05 -3.66 4.18
N GLU A 198 10.39 -3.62 2.90
CA GLU A 198 9.74 -2.80 1.90
C GLU A 198 9.39 -3.63 0.67
N PHE A 199 8.24 -3.35 0.07
CA PHE A 199 7.92 -3.75 -1.30
C PHE A 199 7.47 -2.55 -2.12
N GLN A 200 7.84 -2.53 -3.40
CA GLN A 200 7.49 -1.45 -4.31
C GLN A 200 6.41 -1.91 -5.30
N VAL A 201 5.38 -1.08 -5.49
CA VAL A 201 4.32 -1.29 -6.48
C VAL A 201 4.36 -0.17 -7.50
N GLY A 202 4.38 -0.51 -8.78
CA GLY A 202 4.32 0.44 -9.89
C GLY A 202 5.39 0.20 -10.97
N PRO A 203 5.41 1.01 -12.04
CA PRO A 203 4.51 2.14 -12.25
C PRO A 203 3.07 1.72 -12.58
N CYS A 204 2.10 2.36 -11.93
CA CYS A 204 0.66 2.22 -12.16
C CYS A 204 0.08 3.53 -12.69
N GLU A 205 -0.85 3.46 -13.65
CA GLU A 205 -1.47 4.65 -14.22
C GLU A 205 -2.77 5.01 -13.48
N GLY A 206 -2.86 6.25 -13.01
CA GLY A 206 -4.06 6.78 -12.36
C GLY A 206 -4.58 5.92 -11.21
N ILE A 207 -5.85 5.49 -11.31
CA ILE A 207 -6.59 4.78 -10.27
C ILE A 207 -5.98 3.39 -9.93
N GLU A 208 -5.25 2.79 -10.89
CA GLU A 208 -4.65 1.47 -10.71
C GLU A 208 -3.66 1.44 -9.54
N MET A 209 -3.02 2.57 -9.20
CA MET A 209 -2.05 2.61 -8.09
C MET A 209 -2.70 2.21 -6.77
N GLY A 210 -3.89 2.75 -6.48
CA GLY A 210 -4.63 2.39 -5.27
C GLY A 210 -5.16 0.96 -5.31
N ASP A 211 -5.66 0.52 -6.48
CA ASP A 211 -6.16 -0.85 -6.66
C ASP A 211 -5.06 -1.89 -6.37
N HIS A 212 -3.87 -1.68 -6.96
CA HIS A 212 -2.74 -2.59 -6.79
C HIS A 212 -2.14 -2.54 -5.37
N LEU A 213 -1.99 -1.37 -4.75
CA LEU A 213 -1.37 -1.30 -3.42
C LEU A 213 -2.27 -1.90 -2.33
N TRP A 214 -3.58 -1.62 -2.35
CA TRP A 214 -4.52 -2.23 -1.41
C TRP A 214 -4.53 -3.75 -1.53
N MET A 215 -4.50 -4.26 -2.76
CA MET A 215 -4.44 -5.70 -2.98
C MET A 215 -3.09 -6.30 -2.60
N ALA A 216 -1.97 -5.61 -2.82
CA ALA A 216 -0.67 -6.03 -2.33
C ALA A 216 -0.63 -6.12 -0.79
N ARG A 217 -1.26 -5.17 -0.08
CA ARG A 217 -1.45 -5.20 1.38
C ARG A 217 -2.31 -6.38 1.82
N PHE A 218 -3.42 -6.65 1.12
CA PHE A 218 -4.25 -7.84 1.39
C PHE A 218 -3.41 -9.12 1.30
N LEU A 219 -2.64 -9.28 0.22
CA LEU A 219 -1.77 -10.44 0.05
C LEU A 219 -0.72 -10.54 1.16
N LEU A 220 -0.13 -9.43 1.58
CA LEU A 220 0.82 -9.40 2.69
C LEU A 220 0.18 -9.93 3.98
N HIS A 221 -0.99 -9.41 4.36
CA HIS A 221 -1.67 -9.87 5.57
C HIS A 221 -2.04 -11.35 5.50
N ARG A 222 -2.53 -11.83 4.36
CA ARG A 222 -2.88 -13.25 4.15
C ARG A 222 -1.66 -14.17 4.21
N VAL A 223 -0.52 -13.76 3.65
CA VAL A 223 0.74 -14.50 3.77
C VAL A 223 1.20 -14.52 5.23
N CYS A 224 1.22 -13.37 5.90
CA CYS A 224 1.57 -13.27 7.31
C CYS A 224 0.69 -14.16 8.20
N GLU A 225 -0.61 -14.27 7.92
CA GLU A 225 -1.54 -15.15 8.64
C GLU A 225 -1.12 -16.63 8.53
N ASP A 226 -0.68 -17.07 7.35
CA ASP A 226 -0.22 -18.46 7.15
C ASP A 226 1.04 -18.77 7.98
N PHE A 227 1.94 -17.79 8.12
CA PHE A 227 3.14 -17.85 8.97
C PHE A 227 2.87 -17.53 10.46
N GLY A 228 1.68 -17.04 10.80
CA GLY A 228 1.29 -16.68 12.16
C GLY A 228 1.97 -15.44 12.72
N VAL A 229 2.35 -14.50 11.87
CA VAL A 229 2.92 -13.20 12.27
C VAL A 229 1.97 -12.08 11.87
N VAL A 230 2.23 -10.87 12.38
CA VAL A 230 1.45 -9.68 12.06
C VAL A 230 2.32 -8.73 11.24
N ALA A 231 1.83 -8.24 10.10
CA ALA A 231 2.42 -7.09 9.43
C ALA A 231 1.73 -5.83 9.93
N THR A 232 2.49 -4.92 10.54
CA THR A 232 1.99 -3.58 10.90
C THR A 232 2.42 -2.55 9.87
N LEU A 233 1.49 -1.66 9.51
CA LEU A 233 1.73 -0.48 8.69
C LEU A 233 1.84 0.79 9.55
N ASP A 234 1.92 0.66 10.87
CA ASP A 234 2.12 1.78 11.78
C ASP A 234 3.40 2.54 11.41
N PRO A 235 3.38 3.89 11.29
CA PRO A 235 4.55 4.65 10.86
C PRO A 235 5.67 4.72 11.88
N LYS A 236 5.43 4.33 13.14
CA LYS A 236 6.44 4.31 14.18
C LYS A 236 6.16 3.13 15.15
N PRO A 237 6.41 1.88 14.71
CA PRO A 237 6.03 0.70 15.46
C PRO A 237 6.86 0.51 16.73
N MET A 238 8.07 1.06 16.77
CA MET A 238 8.93 1.10 17.95
C MET A 238 9.35 2.53 18.28
N THR A 239 9.29 2.88 19.56
CA THR A 239 9.75 4.18 20.07
C THR A 239 11.26 4.21 20.22
N GLY A 240 11.85 5.41 20.27
CA GLY A 240 13.30 5.59 20.36
C GLY A 240 14.00 5.59 19.00
N ASP A 241 15.29 5.19 19.01
CA ASP A 241 16.20 5.23 17.85
C ASP A 241 16.03 4.00 16.92
N TRP A 242 14.78 3.75 16.54
CA TRP A 242 14.40 2.75 15.54
C TRP A 242 13.69 3.45 14.39
N ASN A 243 13.95 3.02 13.16
CA ASN A 243 13.33 3.62 11.99
C ASN A 243 11.79 3.54 12.06
N GLY A 244 11.13 4.59 11.56
CA GLY A 244 9.71 4.54 11.26
C GLY A 244 9.45 3.91 9.88
N ALA A 245 8.18 3.73 9.56
CA ALA A 245 7.72 3.15 8.29
C ALA A 245 7.01 4.20 7.43
N GLY A 246 7.48 4.41 6.20
CA GLY A 246 6.88 5.31 5.20
C GLY A 246 6.10 4.59 4.11
N CYS A 247 5.45 5.38 3.26
CA CYS A 247 4.91 4.92 1.98
C CYS A 247 5.30 5.91 0.87
N HIS A 248 6.59 6.01 0.54
CA HIS A 248 7.03 7.05 -0.42
C HIS A 248 6.29 6.88 -1.75
N ILE A 249 5.94 8.00 -2.39
CA ILE A 249 5.24 7.99 -3.67
C ILE A 249 6.09 8.68 -4.75
N ASN A 250 6.38 7.93 -5.79
CA ASN A 250 7.04 8.37 -7.00
C ASN A 250 5.97 8.84 -8.00
N VAL A 251 6.12 10.04 -8.58
CA VAL A 251 5.08 10.70 -9.37
C VAL A 251 5.65 11.24 -10.69
N SER A 252 4.98 10.96 -11.80
CA SER A 252 5.27 11.59 -13.09
C SER A 252 4.03 11.74 -13.98
N THR A 253 4.03 12.76 -14.83
CA THR A 253 3.13 12.85 -16.00
C THR A 253 3.91 12.57 -17.29
N MET A 254 3.23 12.45 -18.43
CA MET A 254 3.89 12.29 -19.74
C MET A 254 4.94 13.38 -19.98
N GLN A 255 4.59 14.64 -19.74
CA GLN A 255 5.50 15.79 -19.89
C GLN A 255 6.72 15.73 -18.97
N MET A 256 6.57 15.22 -17.74
CA MET A 256 7.71 15.05 -16.83
C MET A 256 8.70 13.98 -17.34
N ARG A 257 8.22 12.99 -18.09
CA ARG A 257 9.03 11.88 -18.62
C ARG A 257 9.75 12.21 -19.93
N GLU A 258 9.29 13.23 -20.65
CA GLU A 258 9.87 13.71 -21.91
C GLU A 258 11.12 14.58 -21.70
N GLU A 259 11.90 14.81 -22.76
CA GLU A 259 13.10 15.66 -22.70
C GLU A 259 12.76 17.08 -22.23
N GLY A 260 13.50 17.59 -21.24
CA GLY A 260 13.19 18.88 -20.59
C GLY A 260 12.11 18.79 -19.50
N GLY A 261 11.56 17.60 -19.22
CA GLY A 261 10.51 17.37 -18.24
C GLY A 261 10.83 17.79 -16.79
N ILE A 262 12.11 18.07 -16.47
CA ILE A 262 12.52 18.62 -15.17
C ILE A 262 11.79 19.93 -14.82
N GLU A 263 11.47 20.77 -15.81
CA GLU A 263 10.74 22.01 -15.56
C GLU A 263 9.32 21.74 -15.03
N HIS A 264 8.68 20.68 -15.53
CA HIS A 264 7.36 20.25 -15.05
C HIS A 264 7.45 19.65 -13.65
N ILE A 265 8.54 18.93 -13.35
CA ILE A 265 8.81 18.42 -11.99
C ILE A 265 8.96 19.58 -11.00
N GLU A 266 9.79 20.57 -11.32
CA GLU A 266 10.03 21.73 -10.45
C GLU A 266 8.75 22.55 -10.23
N LYS A 267 7.94 22.75 -11.28
CA LYS A 267 6.61 23.39 -11.16
C LYS A 267 5.67 22.62 -10.24
N ALA A 268 5.62 21.30 -10.35
CA ALA A 268 4.79 20.48 -9.46
C ALA A 268 5.25 20.55 -8.00
N ILE A 269 6.57 20.52 -7.76
CA ILE A 269 7.16 20.67 -6.42
C ILE A 269 6.83 22.04 -5.82
N GLU A 270 6.83 23.11 -6.63
CA GLU A 270 6.44 24.44 -6.19
C GLU A 270 4.93 24.54 -5.87
N LYS A 271 4.06 23.84 -6.60
CA LYS A 271 2.63 23.72 -6.20
C LYS A 271 2.50 22.97 -4.86
N LEU A 272 3.26 21.89 -4.66
CA LEU A 272 3.26 21.11 -3.41
C LEU A 272 3.77 21.90 -2.19
N SER A 273 4.74 22.80 -2.38
CA SER A 273 5.31 23.59 -1.28
C SER A 273 4.26 24.48 -0.61
N LYS A 274 3.28 24.96 -1.39
CA LYS A 274 2.18 25.83 -0.96
C LYS A 274 1.06 25.09 -0.24
N ARG A 275 1.01 23.75 -0.36
CA ARG A 275 -0.07 22.90 0.19
C ARG A 275 0.45 21.82 1.13
N HIS A 276 1.57 22.09 1.80
CA HIS A 276 2.18 21.11 2.69
C HIS A 276 1.22 20.58 3.76
N ALA A 277 0.54 21.48 4.47
CA ALA A 277 -0.37 21.13 5.56
C ALA A 277 -1.57 20.29 5.08
N GLU A 278 -2.16 20.64 3.93
CA GLU A 278 -3.27 19.90 3.33
C GLU A 278 -2.85 18.47 2.95
N HIS A 279 -1.65 18.30 2.40
CA HIS A 279 -1.12 16.97 2.08
C HIS A 279 -0.86 16.15 3.35
N ILE A 280 -0.31 16.74 4.42
CA ILE A 280 -0.10 16.01 5.68
C ILE A 280 -1.42 15.46 6.25
N GLN A 281 -2.53 16.21 6.14
CA GLN A 281 -3.84 15.76 6.64
C GLN A 281 -4.38 14.51 5.95
N VAL A 282 -3.97 14.22 4.71
CA VAL A 282 -4.43 13.05 3.94
C VAL A 282 -3.37 11.95 3.84
N TYR A 283 -2.19 12.18 4.40
CA TYR A 283 -1.04 11.27 4.32
C TYR A 283 -0.99 10.23 5.44
N ASP A 284 -1.98 10.25 6.35
CA ASP A 284 -2.40 9.13 7.19
C ASP A 284 -3.91 9.25 7.49
N PRO A 285 -4.58 8.16 7.92
CA PRO A 285 -6.03 8.17 8.17
C PRO A 285 -6.47 9.01 9.37
N HIS A 286 -5.54 9.51 10.18
CA HIS A 286 -5.79 10.27 11.40
C HIS A 286 -5.36 11.74 11.26
N GLY A 287 -5.38 12.29 10.05
CA GLY A 287 -5.21 13.73 9.84
C GLY A 287 -3.79 14.25 10.08
N GLY A 288 -2.77 13.39 10.05
CA GLY A 288 -1.39 13.77 10.35
C GLY A 288 -0.89 13.28 11.71
N GLU A 289 -1.79 12.86 12.61
CA GLU A 289 -1.43 12.51 13.99
C GLU A 289 -0.53 11.28 14.08
N ASP A 290 -0.74 10.28 13.21
CA ASP A 290 0.14 9.12 13.16
C ASP A 290 1.52 9.50 12.66
N ASN A 291 1.56 10.29 11.60
CA ASN A 291 2.80 10.65 10.93
C ASN A 291 3.68 11.58 11.79
N LYS A 292 3.11 12.32 12.77
CA LYS A 292 3.89 13.08 13.77
C LYS A 292 4.91 12.22 14.52
N ARG A 293 4.59 10.95 14.76
CA ARG A 293 5.50 10.01 15.45
C ARG A 293 6.70 9.63 14.59
N ARG A 294 6.60 9.75 13.26
CA ARG A 294 7.64 9.41 12.29
C ARG A 294 8.41 10.61 11.80
N LEU A 295 7.72 11.68 11.38
CA LEU A 295 8.28 12.91 10.82
C LEU A 295 8.72 13.88 11.94
N SER A 296 9.61 13.40 12.82
CA SER A 296 10.07 14.14 13.99
C SER A 296 11.22 15.11 13.72
N GLY A 297 11.75 15.15 12.49
CA GLY A 297 12.96 15.91 12.13
C GLY A 297 14.28 15.31 12.64
N PHE A 298 14.22 14.24 13.47
CA PHE A 298 15.39 13.47 13.87
C PHE A 298 15.65 12.32 12.88
N HIS A 299 16.94 11.97 12.73
CA HIS A 299 17.48 10.96 11.81
C HIS A 299 16.49 9.83 11.40
N PRO A 300 16.26 9.55 10.10
CA PRO A 300 16.58 10.31 8.88
C PRO A 300 15.40 11.13 8.29
N PHE A 301 14.34 11.41 9.06
CA PHE A 301 13.07 11.92 8.52
C PHE A 301 12.98 13.45 8.43
N SER A 302 12.15 13.94 7.52
CA SER A 302 11.82 15.37 7.41
C SER A 302 10.98 15.83 8.62
N SER A 303 10.94 17.15 8.84
CA SER A 303 9.96 17.76 9.74
C SER A 303 8.54 17.56 9.21
N ILE A 304 7.56 17.39 10.10
CA ILE A 304 6.13 17.39 9.73
C ILE A 304 5.59 18.79 9.45
N THR A 305 6.27 19.84 9.90
CA THR A 305 5.81 21.24 9.71
C THR A 305 6.44 21.90 8.50
N ASP A 306 7.69 21.54 8.20
CA ASP A 306 8.50 22.27 7.22
C ASP A 306 8.62 21.48 5.92
N PHE A 307 8.18 22.10 4.83
CA PHE A 307 8.38 21.56 3.49
C PHE A 307 9.82 21.79 3.02
N SER A 308 10.42 20.77 2.42
CA SER A 308 11.73 20.89 1.78
C SER A 308 11.82 20.01 0.53
N ALA A 309 12.59 20.45 -0.45
CA ALA A 309 12.87 19.69 -1.66
C ALA A 309 14.37 19.69 -1.98
N GLY A 310 14.88 18.61 -2.57
CA GLY A 310 16.28 18.58 -3.00
C GLY A 310 16.67 17.39 -3.87
N VAL A 311 17.72 17.58 -4.68
CA VAL A 311 18.31 16.52 -5.49
C VAL A 311 19.04 15.53 -4.59
N ALA A 312 18.71 14.24 -4.72
CA ALA A 312 19.28 13.14 -3.95
C ALA A 312 19.20 13.30 -2.41
N ASN A 313 18.39 14.24 -1.91
CA ASN A 313 18.27 14.51 -0.49
C ASN A 313 17.24 13.57 0.16
N ARG A 314 17.72 12.51 0.82
CA ARG A 314 16.86 11.54 1.52
C ARG A 314 16.14 12.12 2.75
N ARG A 315 16.52 13.30 3.22
CA ARG A 315 15.92 13.99 4.39
C ARG A 315 14.89 15.05 3.99
N ALA A 316 14.79 15.38 2.70
CA ALA A 316 13.82 16.33 2.21
C ALA A 316 12.41 15.73 2.21
N SER A 317 11.39 16.59 2.26
CA SER A 317 10.00 16.17 2.06
C SER A 317 9.80 15.57 0.66
N VAL A 318 10.39 16.22 -0.35
CA VAL A 318 10.38 15.77 -1.74
C VAL A 318 11.82 15.61 -2.26
N ARG A 319 12.10 14.47 -2.89
CA ARG A 319 13.40 14.15 -3.47
C ARG A 319 13.28 14.07 -4.99
N ILE A 320 14.22 14.73 -5.68
CA ILE A 320 14.46 14.46 -7.10
C ILE A 320 15.60 13.42 -7.17
N PRO A 321 15.37 12.22 -7.74
CA PRO A 321 16.43 11.23 -7.87
C PRO A 321 17.62 11.77 -8.67
N LEU A 322 18.85 11.36 -8.31
CA LEU A 322 20.06 11.87 -8.96
C LEU A 322 20.04 11.65 -10.49
N HIS A 323 19.59 10.48 -10.92
CA HIS A 323 19.52 10.14 -12.35
C HIS A 323 18.47 10.99 -13.10
N VAL A 324 17.40 11.42 -12.44
CA VAL A 324 16.38 12.32 -13.00
C VAL A 324 16.98 13.71 -13.19
N ALA A 325 17.68 14.24 -12.18
CA ALA A 325 18.35 15.54 -12.29
C ALA A 325 19.43 15.55 -13.40
N GLN A 326 20.17 14.44 -13.55
CA GLN A 326 21.18 14.29 -14.61
C GLN A 326 20.56 14.22 -16.01
N LYS A 327 19.47 13.44 -16.18
CA LYS A 327 18.76 13.31 -17.47
C LYS A 327 17.84 14.48 -17.78
N LYS A 328 17.51 15.31 -16.79
CA LYS A 328 16.54 16.41 -16.86
C LYS A 328 15.12 15.96 -17.25
N CYS A 329 14.76 14.73 -16.92
CA CYS A 329 13.41 14.17 -17.08
C CYS A 329 13.23 12.91 -16.21
N GLY A 330 11.98 12.57 -15.91
CA GLY A 330 11.61 11.38 -15.14
C GLY A 330 10.47 11.64 -14.16
N TYR A 331 10.77 11.54 -12.86
CA TYR A 331 9.79 11.60 -11.77
C TYR A 331 10.38 12.27 -10.52
N PHE A 332 9.54 12.67 -9.58
CA PHE A 332 9.95 13.04 -8.22
C PHE A 332 9.36 12.07 -7.20
N GLU A 333 9.94 12.04 -6.00
CA GLU A 333 9.52 11.19 -4.89
C GLU A 333 9.05 12.05 -3.72
N ASP A 334 7.80 11.94 -3.32
CA ASP A 334 7.28 12.50 -2.08
C ASP A 334 7.45 11.49 -0.94
N ARG A 335 8.24 11.86 0.06
CA ARG A 335 8.66 10.99 1.17
C ARG A 335 7.77 11.13 2.42
N ARG A 336 6.79 12.03 2.35
CA ARG A 336 5.91 12.38 3.47
C ARG A 336 4.80 11.37 3.77
N PRO A 337 4.26 10.55 2.85
CA PRO A 337 3.17 9.66 3.22
C PRO A 337 3.58 8.63 4.27
N SER A 338 2.69 8.37 5.23
CA SER A 338 2.83 7.34 6.25
C SER A 338 2.68 5.94 5.65
N ALA A 339 3.29 4.91 6.25
CA ALA A 339 3.11 3.52 5.83
C ALA A 339 1.63 3.08 5.83
N ASN A 340 0.79 3.63 6.72
CA ASN A 340 -0.65 3.33 6.80
C ASN A 340 -1.54 4.25 5.96
N CYS A 341 -0.99 5.08 5.08
CA CYS A 341 -1.80 5.97 4.25
C CYS A 341 -2.77 5.20 3.34
N ASP A 342 -3.91 5.81 2.99
CA ASP A 342 -4.74 5.32 1.91
C ASP A 342 -4.16 5.79 0.56
N PRO A 343 -3.69 4.88 -0.32
CA PRO A 343 -3.16 5.26 -1.63
C PRO A 343 -4.17 6.04 -2.48
N TYR A 344 -5.48 5.85 -2.33
CA TYR A 344 -6.47 6.64 -3.06
C TYR A 344 -6.45 8.11 -2.61
N ALA A 345 -6.36 8.36 -1.31
CA ALA A 345 -6.30 9.70 -0.76
C ALA A 345 -5.01 10.41 -1.19
N VAL A 346 -3.87 9.73 -1.08
CA VAL A 346 -2.55 10.26 -1.47
C VAL A 346 -2.48 10.59 -2.96
N THR A 347 -2.88 9.65 -3.83
CA THR A 347 -2.83 9.87 -5.29
C THR A 347 -3.84 10.91 -5.76
N CYS A 348 -5.02 10.99 -5.14
CA CYS A 348 -6.02 12.02 -5.42
C CYS A 348 -5.48 13.42 -5.07
N ALA A 349 -4.90 13.60 -3.87
CA ALA A 349 -4.30 14.87 -3.47
C ALA A 349 -3.13 15.27 -4.36
N MET A 350 -2.29 14.30 -4.75
CA MET A 350 -1.20 14.53 -5.68
C MET A 350 -1.70 15.00 -7.06
N ALA A 351 -2.73 14.34 -7.60
CA ALA A 351 -3.30 14.72 -8.89
C ALA A 351 -3.96 16.11 -8.83
N ARG A 352 -4.71 16.43 -7.77
CA ARG A 352 -5.30 17.76 -7.58
C ARG A 352 -4.23 18.85 -7.60
N THR A 353 -3.28 18.77 -6.68
CA THR A 353 -2.25 19.82 -6.53
C THR A 353 -1.30 19.93 -7.72
N CYS A 354 -0.88 18.81 -8.31
CA CYS A 354 0.19 18.83 -9.33
C CYS A 354 -0.31 18.85 -10.78
N MET A 355 -1.56 18.46 -11.03
CA MET A 355 -2.04 18.14 -12.38
C MET A 355 -3.32 18.89 -12.78
N LEU A 356 -4.06 19.44 -11.82
CA LEU A 356 -5.15 20.36 -12.11
C LEU A 356 -4.67 21.81 -12.04
N GLU A 357 -5.32 22.67 -12.81
CA GLU A 357 -5.21 24.12 -12.65
C GLU A 357 -6.21 24.62 -11.61
N GLU A 358 -5.92 25.73 -10.93
CA GLU A 358 -6.72 26.22 -9.78
C GLU A 358 -8.22 26.39 -10.10
N GLU A 359 -8.57 26.72 -11.36
CA GLU A 359 -9.95 26.87 -11.82
C GLU A 359 -10.71 25.54 -11.97
N GLU A 360 -9.99 24.43 -12.14
CA GLU A 360 -10.55 23.09 -12.31
C GLU A 360 -10.78 22.37 -10.98
N GLU A 361 -10.15 22.83 -9.90
CA GLU A 361 -10.31 22.26 -8.56
C GLU A 361 -11.62 22.65 -7.85
N LEU A 362 -12.24 23.75 -8.29
CA LEU A 362 -13.49 24.30 -7.74
C LEU A 362 -14.76 23.66 -8.35
N LYS A 363 -14.60 22.77 -9.34
CA LYS A 363 -15.69 22.00 -9.98
C LYS A 363 -15.67 20.56 -9.50
#